data_AF-A0A373CPE5-F1
#
_entry.id   AF-A0A373CPE5-F1
#
_cell.length_a   1.000
_cell.length_b   1.000
_cell.length_c   1.000
_cell.angle_alpha   90.00
_cell.angle_beta   90.00
_cell.angle_gamma   90.00
#
_symmetry.space_group_name_H-M   'P 1'
#
loop_
_entity.id
_entity.type
_entity.pdbx_description
1 polymer ?
#
loop_
_entity_poly.entity_id
_entity_poly.type
_entity_poly.pdbx_seq_one_letter_code
_entity_poly.pdbx_strand_id
1 'polypeptide(L)'
;MIEQVNGFITPMKGWDAVEKNDKKITGTENGTKSVFQSVLEDTVQNVYDTQKDVEQKQYLLATGQLEDAHSLPIAQAKAELSLEVMISLRNKAMEAYNEILKMSV
;
A
#
# COMPACT_ATOMS: atom_id res chain seq x y z
N MET A 1 -0.80 -16.71 -42.01
CA MET A 1 -1.43 -15.43 -41.66
C MET A 1 -2.50 -15.70 -40.62
N ILE A 2 -2.28 -15.25 -39.38
CA ILE A 2 -3.18 -14.45 -38.52
C ILE A 2 -2.29 -14.08 -37.32
N GLU A 3 -2.14 -12.78 -37.11
CA GLU A 3 -1.22 -12.11 -36.20
C GLU A 3 -1.71 -12.22 -34.75
N GLN A 4 -0.90 -12.78 -33.84
CA GLN A 4 -1.11 -12.63 -32.40
C GLN A 4 -0.62 -11.25 -31.95
N VAL A 5 -1.46 -10.23 -32.10
CA VAL A 5 -1.28 -8.94 -31.41
C VAL A 5 -1.89 -9.09 -30.02
N ASN A 6 -1.18 -9.71 -29.09
CA ASN A 6 -1.62 -9.85 -27.69
C ASN A 6 -0.49 -9.44 -26.74
N GLY A 7 -0.58 -8.23 -26.18
CA GLY A 7 0.20 -7.87 -24.99
C GLY A 7 0.49 -6.40 -24.70
N PHE A 8 -0.05 -5.42 -25.43
CA PHE A 8 0.31 -4.00 -25.24
C PHE A 8 -0.20 -3.37 -23.93
N ILE A 9 -1.14 -4.00 -23.23
CA ILE A 9 -1.65 -3.48 -21.96
C ILE A 9 -1.57 -4.59 -20.93
N THR A 10 -0.63 -4.48 -20.00
CA THR A 10 -0.66 -5.28 -18.76
C THR A 10 -1.68 -4.62 -17.83
N PRO A 11 -2.80 -5.29 -17.50
CA PRO A 11 -3.74 -4.75 -16.53
C PRO A 11 -3.03 -4.59 -15.19
N MET A 12 -3.38 -3.53 -14.45
CA MET A 12 -2.87 -3.36 -13.10
C MET A 12 -3.21 -4.59 -12.27
N LYS A 13 -2.18 -5.19 -11.65
CA LYS A 13 -2.38 -6.28 -10.70
C LYS A 13 -3.14 -5.75 -9.49
N GLY A 14 -4.07 -6.54 -8.98
CA GLY A 14 -4.73 -6.25 -7.72
C GLY A 14 -3.70 -6.13 -6.60
N TRP A 15 -4.02 -5.39 -5.55
CA TRP A 15 -3.17 -5.30 -4.37
C TRP A 15 -2.98 -6.73 -3.80
N ASP A 16 -1.72 -7.19 -3.67
CA ASP A 16 -1.36 -8.53 -3.20
C ASP A 16 -2.05 -8.97 -1.89
N ALA A 17 -2.17 -8.08 -0.90
CA ALA A 17 -2.94 -8.26 0.32
C ALA A 17 -4.40 -8.68 0.08
N VAL A 18 -5.05 -8.12 -0.94
CA VAL A 18 -6.45 -8.43 -1.27
C VAL A 18 -6.51 -9.75 -2.05
N GLU A 19 -5.60 -9.95 -3.00
CA GLU A 19 -5.55 -11.15 -3.84
C GLU A 19 -5.20 -12.42 -3.04
N LYS A 20 -4.30 -12.33 -2.05
CA LYS A 20 -3.93 -13.45 -1.17
C LYS A 20 -5.07 -13.86 -0.23
N ASN A 21 -5.95 -12.94 0.13
CA ASN A 21 -7.05 -13.21 1.05
C ASN A 21 -8.30 -13.78 0.34
N ASP A 22 -8.48 -13.54 -0.96
CA ASP A 22 -9.61 -14.07 -1.75
C ASP A 22 -9.65 -15.61 -1.78
N LYS A 23 -8.48 -16.27 -1.79
CA LYS A 23 -8.37 -17.74 -1.70
C LYS A 23 -8.66 -18.32 -0.31
N LYS A 24 -8.84 -17.49 0.72
CA LYS A 24 -8.93 -17.91 2.14
C LYS A 24 -10.27 -17.59 2.82
N ILE A 25 -11.28 -17.13 2.06
CA ILE A 25 -12.60 -16.77 2.61
C ILE A 25 -13.47 -18.01 2.90
N THR A 26 -13.08 -19.22 2.45
CA THR A 26 -13.77 -20.48 2.77
C THR A 26 -13.10 -21.22 3.94
N GLY A 27 -13.14 -20.65 5.15
CA GLY A 27 -12.65 -21.39 6.32
C GLY A 27 -12.60 -20.59 7.60
N THR A 28 -13.53 -20.87 8.51
CA THR A 28 -13.49 -20.49 9.92
C THR A 28 -12.24 -21.08 10.57
N GLU A 29 -11.15 -20.31 10.67
CA GLU A 29 -10.05 -20.63 11.58
C GLU A 29 -9.57 -19.39 12.35
N ASN A 30 -9.68 -19.49 13.67
CA ASN A 30 -9.42 -18.49 14.72
C ASN A 30 -7.95 -18.02 14.85
N GLY A 31 -7.16 -18.11 13.77
CA GLY A 31 -5.75 -17.70 13.70
C GLY A 31 -5.37 -17.00 12.40
N THR A 32 -6.34 -16.67 11.55
CA THR A 32 -6.10 -16.05 10.24
C THR A 32 -6.17 -14.53 10.33
N LYS A 33 -5.05 -13.87 10.04
CA LYS A 33 -4.95 -12.41 9.85
C LYS A 33 -6.10 -11.92 8.98
N SER A 34 -6.94 -11.03 9.51
CA SER A 34 -8.07 -10.46 8.75
C SER A 34 -7.57 -9.74 7.49
N VAL A 35 -8.39 -9.68 6.44
CA VAL A 35 -8.07 -8.91 5.21
C VAL A 35 -7.73 -7.47 5.55
N PHE A 36 -8.52 -6.87 6.45
CA PHE A 36 -8.28 -5.52 6.96
C PHE A 36 -6.95 -5.41 7.70
N GLN A 37 -6.64 -6.36 8.59
CA GLN A 37 -5.38 -6.39 9.32
C GLN A 37 -4.18 -6.54 8.36
N SER A 38 -4.31 -7.35 7.31
CA SER A 38 -3.28 -7.53 6.28
C SER A 38 -3.02 -6.24 5.52
N VAL A 39 -4.08 -5.59 5.03
CA VAL A 39 -3.98 -4.31 4.30
C VAL A 39 -3.42 -3.20 5.20
N LEU A 40 -3.82 -3.16 6.47
CA LEU A 40 -3.31 -2.17 7.42
C LEU A 40 -1.81 -2.36 7.68
N GLU A 41 -1.37 -3.59 7.95
CA GLU A 41 0.05 -3.87 8.17
C GLU A 41 0.90 -3.56 6.93
N ASP A 42 0.43 -3.93 5.74
CA ASP A 42 1.11 -3.62 4.49
C ASP A 42 1.18 -2.11 4.23
N THR A 43 0.13 -1.36 4.57
CA THR A 43 0.09 0.10 4.41
C THR A 43 1.07 0.78 5.36
N VAL A 44 1.14 0.34 6.62
CA VAL A 44 2.10 0.84 7.61
C VAL A 44 3.53 0.56 7.16
N GLN A 45 3.80 -0.66 6.67
CA GLN A 45 5.12 -1.01 6.14
C GLN A 45 5.48 -0.16 4.91
N ASN A 46 4.54 0.08 4.00
CA ASN A 46 4.74 0.95 2.84
C ASN A 46 5.08 2.39 3.23
N VAL A 47 4.41 2.96 4.24
CA VAL A 47 4.75 4.30 4.75
C VAL A 47 6.17 4.30 5.29
N TYR A 48 6.54 3.31 6.10
CA TYR A 48 7.90 3.21 6.65
C TYR A 48 8.96 3.10 5.55
N ASP A 49 8.76 2.21 4.58
CA ASP A 49 9.73 1.96 3.50
C ASP A 49 9.90 3.18 2.58
N THR A 50 8.79 3.86 2.26
CA THR A 50 8.84 5.07 1.41
C THR A 50 9.48 6.25 2.12
N GLN A 51 9.25 6.41 3.42
CA GLN A 51 9.88 7.46 4.22
C GLN A 51 11.39 7.22 4.36
N LYS A 52 11.78 5.95 4.57
CA LYS A 52 13.19 5.54 4.58
C LYS A 52 13.90 5.77 3.24
N ASP A 53 13.22 5.52 2.11
CA ASP A 53 13.76 5.81 0.78
C ASP A 53 14.00 7.33 0.57
N VAL A 54 13.09 8.17 1.06
CA VAL A 54 13.27 9.63 1.06
C VAL A 54 14.48 10.02 1.89
N GLU A 55 14.60 9.55 3.12
CA GLU A 55 15.74 9.86 4.00
C GLU A 55 17.08 9.43 3.38
N GLN A 56 17.13 8.23 2.80
CA GLN A 56 18.33 7.73 2.13
C GLN A 56 18.71 8.62 0.93
N LYS A 57 17.75 9.01 0.10
CA LYS A 57 18.00 9.87 -1.06
C LYS A 57 18.37 11.29 -0.66
N GLN A 58 17.77 11.82 0.40
CA GLN A 58 18.15 13.12 0.98
C GLN A 58 19.60 13.09 1.47
N TYR A 59 20.00 12.01 2.15
CA TYR A 59 21.38 11.82 2.59
C TYR A 59 22.38 11.74 1.42
N LEU A 60 22.06 10.93 0.40
CA LEU A 60 22.89 10.82 -0.80
C LEU A 60 22.99 12.16 -1.56
N LEU A 61 21.91 12.96 -1.58
CA LEU A 61 21.94 14.29 -2.18
C LEU A 61 22.83 15.24 -1.39
N ALA A 62 22.71 15.24 -0.06
CA ALA A 62 23.51 16.10 0.82
C ALA A 62 25.01 15.77 0.76
N THR A 63 25.37 14.50 0.53
CA THR A 63 26.75 14.05 0.34
C THR A 63 27.25 14.21 -1.10
N GLY A 64 26.38 14.62 -2.03
CA GLY A 64 26.71 14.77 -3.46
C GLY A 64 26.89 13.44 -4.20
N GLN A 65 26.47 12.33 -3.59
CA GLN A 65 26.58 10.97 -4.14
C GLN A 65 25.28 10.48 -4.81
N LEU A 66 24.24 11.33 -4.85
CA LEU A 66 22.99 10.97 -5.51
C LEU A 66 23.18 11.01 -7.03
N GLU A 67 23.09 9.84 -7.65
CA GLU A 67 23.26 9.65 -9.10
C GLU A 67 22.16 10.37 -9.91
N ASP A 68 20.92 10.38 -9.40
CA ASP A 68 19.77 11.04 -10.01
C ASP A 68 19.08 11.99 -9.02
N ALA A 69 19.27 13.30 -9.20
CA ALA A 69 18.67 14.33 -8.35
C ALA A 69 17.13 14.36 -8.43
N HIS A 70 16.52 13.89 -9.53
CA HIS A 70 15.06 13.85 -9.70
C HIS A 70 14.42 12.68 -8.95
N SER A 71 15.22 11.68 -8.53
CA SER A 71 14.74 10.54 -7.76
C SER A 71 14.23 10.94 -6.35
N LEU A 72 14.72 12.05 -5.79
CA LEU A 72 14.30 12.54 -4.48
C LEU A 72 12.86 13.09 -4.51
N PRO A 73 12.50 14.05 -5.38
CA PRO A 73 11.11 14.49 -5.51
C PRO A 73 10.13 13.34 -5.79
N ILE A 74 10.53 12.34 -6.58
CA ILE A 74 9.71 11.15 -6.85
C ILE A 74 9.50 10.33 -5.57
N ALA A 75 10.56 10.10 -4.79
CA ALA A 75 10.46 9.40 -3.52
C ALA A 75 9.57 10.16 -2.53
N GLN A 76 9.68 11.49 -2.49
CA GLN A 76 8.85 12.35 -1.65
C GLN A 76 7.38 12.23 -2.02
N ALA A 77 7.04 12.34 -3.31
CA ALA A 77 5.67 12.15 -3.78
C ALA A 77 5.11 10.76 -3.43
N LYS A 78 5.95 9.72 -3.50
CA LYS A 78 5.56 8.35 -3.12
C LYS A 78 5.29 8.22 -1.61
N ALA A 79 6.11 8.84 -0.78
CA ALA A 79 5.94 8.85 0.66
C ALA A 79 4.69 9.64 1.09
N GLU A 80 4.46 10.80 0.46
CA GLU A 80 3.26 11.60 0.68
C GLU A 80 1.98 10.83 0.32
N LEU A 81 1.94 10.20 -0.87
CA LEU A 81 0.81 9.39 -1.29
C LEU A 81 0.57 8.20 -0.34
N SER A 82 1.62 7.52 0.08
CA SER A 82 1.52 6.39 1.01
C SER A 82 0.92 6.82 2.36
N LEU A 83 1.34 8.00 2.85
CA LEU A 83 0.82 8.58 4.08
C LEU A 83 -0.65 8.98 3.93
N GLU A 84 -1.05 9.57 2.81
CA GLU A 84 -2.44 9.91 2.52
C GLU A 84 -3.33 8.66 2.57
N VAL A 85 -2.92 7.58 1.89
CA VAL A 85 -3.63 6.30 1.91
C VAL A 85 -3.76 5.75 3.34
N MET A 86 -2.70 5.82 4.15
CA MET A 86 -2.74 5.40 5.55
C MET A 86 -3.75 6.21 6.38
N ILE A 87 -3.79 7.53 6.19
CA ILE A 87 -4.74 8.42 6.88
C ILE A 87 -6.17 8.08 6.47
N SER A 88 -6.43 7.90 5.18
CA SER A 88 -7.75 7.48 4.68
C SER A 88 -8.17 6.14 5.29
N LEU A 89 -7.26 5.16 5.33
CA LEU A 89 -7.53 3.84 5.93
C LEU A 89 -7.82 3.94 7.43
N ARG A 90 -7.04 4.75 8.16
CA ARG A 90 -7.25 5.03 9.59
C ARG A 90 -8.63 5.63 9.84
N ASN A 91 -9.02 6.64 9.07
CA ASN A 91 -10.31 7.30 9.21
C ASN A 91 -11.45 6.31 8.94
N LYS A 92 -11.35 5.51 7.87
CA LYS A 92 -12.35 4.47 7.54
C LYS A 92 -12.46 3.39 8.60
N ALA A 93 -11.34 2.98 9.21
CA ALA A 93 -11.35 2.03 10.32
C ALA A 93 -12.12 2.58 11.54
N MET A 94 -11.89 3.85 11.90
CA MET A 94 -12.59 4.51 13.00
C MET A 94 -14.08 4.71 12.70
N GLU A 95 -14.43 5.08 11.47
CA GLU A 95 -15.83 5.17 11.00
C GLU A 95 -16.54 3.81 11.13
N ALA A 96 -15.92 2.74 10.63
CA ALA A 96 -16.49 1.39 10.70
C ALA A 96 -16.69 0.91 12.15
N TYR A 97 -15.71 1.19 13.03
CA TYR A 97 -15.83 0.90 14.46
C TYR A 97 -17.02 1.65 15.09
N ASN A 98 -17.14 2.96 14.81
CA ASN A 98 -18.25 3.77 15.31
C ASN A 98 -19.60 3.31 14.77
N GLU A 99 -19.67 2.84 13.53
CA GLU A 99 -20.90 2.33 12.93
C GLU A 99 -21.37 1.02 13.58
N ILE A 100 -20.43 0.09 13.86
CA ILE A 100 -20.74 -1.15 14.60
C ILE A 100 -21.30 -0.84 15.99
N LEU A 101 -20.74 0.15 16.68
CA LEU A 101 -21.26 0.61 17.97
C LEU A 101 -22.67 1.18 17.87
N LYS A 102 -22.97 1.96 16.83
CA LYS A 102 -24.31 2.53 16.60
C LYS A 102 -25.35 1.48 16.21
N MET A 103 -24.97 0.42 15.50
CA MET A 103 -25.87 -0.69 15.18
C MET A 103 -26.18 -1.59 16.40
N SER A 104 -25.30 -1.60 17.40
CA SER A 104 -25.41 -2.47 18.57
C SER A 104 -26.18 -1.86 19.75
N VAL A 105 -26.70 -0.63 19.60
CA VAL A 105 -27.56 0.03 20.60
C VAL A 105 -29.02 0.02 20.20
#